data_AF-A0AAP3YGL1-F1
#
_entry.id   AF-A0AAP3YGL1-F1
#
_cell.length_a   1.000
_cell.length_b   1.000
_cell.length_c   1.000
_cell.angle_alpha   90.00
_cell.angle_beta   90.00
_cell.angle_gamma   90.00
#
_symmetry.space_group_name_H-M   'P 1'
#
loop_
_entity.id
_entity.type
_entity.pdbx_description
1 polymer ?
#
loop_
_entity_poly.entity_id
_entity_poly.type
_entity_poly.pdbx_seq_one_letter_code
_entity_poly.pdbx_strand_id
1 'polypeptide(L)' 'MKKQYLFSHLMGFIEGKVVDGTATPEEEYLYQDYKWYGKINKQSFTYRSLVNQYLNSEY' A
#
# COMPACT_ATOMS: atom_id res chain seq x y z
N MET A 1 16.26 10.08 9.23
CA MET A 1 15.96 8.72 9.72
C MET A 1 15.49 7.88 8.54
N LYS A 2 16.00 6.66 8.36
CA LYS A 2 15.52 5.76 7.30
C LYS A 2 14.18 5.18 7.76
N LYS A 3 13.07 5.45 7.06
CA LYS A 3 11.76 4.87 7.41
C LYS A 3 11.90 3.36 7.46
N GLN A 4 11.54 2.77 8.60
CA GLN A 4 11.54 1.32 8.73
C GLN A 4 10.27 0.78 8.10
N TYR A 5 10.45 -0.21 7.23
CA TYR A 5 9.32 -0.88 6.59
C TYR A 5 8.50 -1.63 7.64
N LEU A 6 7.22 -1.26 7.78
CA LEU A 6 6.24 -1.98 8.59
C LEU A 6 5.00 -2.24 7.75
N PHE A 7 4.58 -3.50 7.69
CA PHE A 7 3.45 -3.91 6.85
C PHE A 7 2.14 -3.20 7.26
N SER A 8 1.92 -3.00 8.56
CA SER A 8 0.77 -2.23 9.08
C SER A 8 0.76 -0.78 8.59
N HIS A 9 1.92 -0.12 8.55
CA HIS A 9 2.03 1.25 8.05
C HIS A 9 1.83 1.32 6.53
N LEU A 10 2.32 0.32 5.79
CA LEU A 10 2.02 0.20 4.36
C LEU A 10 0.51 0.07 4.12
N MET A 11 -0.19 -0.69 4.96
CA MET A 11 -1.65 -0.86 4.86
C MET A 11 -2.40 0.43 5.20
N GLY A 12 -1.97 1.16 6.22
CA GLY A 12 -2.53 2.49 6.50
C GLY A 12 -2.24 3.50 5.40
N PHE A 13 -1.06 3.43 4.77
CA PHE A 13 -0.68 4.29 3.65
C PHE A 13 -1.58 4.09 2.43
N ILE A 14 -1.84 2.84 2.04
CA ILE A 14 -2.76 2.55 0.93
C ILE A 14 -4.22 2.84 1.30
N GLU A 15 -4.62 2.60 2.55
CA GLU A 15 -5.95 3.00 3.06
C GLU A 15 -6.17 4.50 2.93
N GLY A 16 -5.20 5.32 3.34
CA GLY A 16 -5.23 6.78 3.16
C GLY A 16 -5.39 7.17 1.69
N LYS A 17 -4.59 6.58 0.79
CA LYS A 17 -4.73 6.81 -0.66
C LYS A 17 -6.13 6.47 -1.19
N VAL A 18 -6.75 5.39 -0.72
CA VAL A 18 -8.11 4.99 -1.12
C VAL A 18 -9.15 5.98 -0.58
N VAL A 19 -9.06 6.37 0.69
CA VAL A 19 -9.98 7.34 1.32
C VAL A 19 -9.88 8.71 0.64
N ASP A 20 -8.67 9.14 0.29
CA ASP A 20 -8.40 10.42 -0.37
C ASP A 20 -8.71 10.39 -1.88
N GLY A 21 -9.07 9.23 -2.44
CA GLY A 21 -9.34 9.07 -3.88
C GLY A 21 -8.10 9.23 -4.77
N THR A 22 -6.91 8.99 -4.23
CA THR A 22 -5.61 9.10 -4.93
C THR A 22 -4.96 7.76 -5.25
N ALA A 23 -5.58 6.66 -4.83
CA ALA A 23 -5.17 5.31 -5.20
C ALA A 23 -5.43 5.06 -6.69
N THR A 24 -4.50 4.36 -7.35
CA THR A 24 -4.80 3.81 -8.69
C THR A 24 -5.76 2.61 -8.57
N PRO A 25 -6.45 2.22 -9.65
CA PRO A 25 -7.32 1.04 -9.63
C PRO A 25 -6.61 -0.24 -9.17
N GLU A 26 -5.32 -0.41 -9.50
CA GLU A 26 -4.52 -1.56 -9.07
C GLU A 26 -4.19 -1.50 -7.57
N GLU A 27 -3.97 -0.29 -7.02
CA GLU A 27 -3.76 -0.08 -5.59
C GLU A 27 -5.07 -0.35 -4.81
N GLU A 28 -6.21 0.12 -5.32
CA GLU A 28 -7.53 -0.19 -4.76
C GLU A 28 -7.79 -1.70 -4.75
N TYR A 29 -7.54 -2.39 -5.87
CA TYR A 29 -7.68 -3.84 -5.96
C TYR A 29 -6.78 -4.55 -4.94
N LEU A 30 -5.52 -4.11 -4.82
CA LEU A 30 -4.57 -4.67 -3.85
C LEU A 30 -5.03 -4.46 -2.40
N TYR A 31 -5.63 -3.30 -2.08
CA TYR A 31 -6.19 -3.03 -0.76
C TYR A 31 -7.49 -3.84 -0.51
N GLN A 32 -8.35 -3.99 -1.50
CA GLN A 32 -9.57 -4.81 -1.39
C GLN A 32 -9.24 -6.29 -1.19
N ASP A 33 -8.28 -6.85 -1.95
CA ASP A 33 -7.79 -8.22 -1.75
C ASP A 33 -7.26 -8.44 -0.33
N TYR A 34 -6.54 -7.45 0.20
CA TYR A 34 -6.11 -7.47 1.60
C TYR A 34 -7.29 -7.46 2.57
N LYS A 35 -8.28 -6.58 2.40
CA LYS A 35 -9.45 -6.52 3.31
C LYS A 35 -10.27 -7.79 3.28
N TRP A 36 -10.48 -8.39 2.11
CA TRP A 36 -11.36 -9.56 1.96
C TRP A 36 -10.67 -10.87 2.32
N TYR A 37 -9.39 -11.02 1.96
CA TYR A 37 -8.69 -12.30 2.08
C TYR A 37 -7.52 -12.29 3.06
N GLY A 38 -7.16 -11.12 3.61
CA GLY A 38 -5.96 -10.97 4.45
C GLY A 38 -4.66 -11.25 3.70
N LYS A 39 -4.67 -11.24 2.37
CA LYS A 39 -3.56 -11.64 1.52
C LYS A 39 -3.16 -10.52 0.58
N ILE A 40 -1.86 -10.42 0.33
CA ILE A 40 -1.28 -9.49 -0.66
C ILE A 40 -0.23 -10.24 -1.47
N ASN A 41 -0.28 -10.07 -2.79
CA ASN A 41 0.79 -10.52 -3.66
C ASN A 41 2.00 -9.59 -3.56
N LYS A 42 2.94 -9.91 -2.66
CA LYS A 42 4.18 -9.15 -2.44
C LYS A 42 5.14 -9.16 -3.63
N GLN A 43 4.93 -10.07 -4.59
CA GLN A 43 5.75 -10.14 -5.79
C GLN A 43 5.24 -9.24 -6.91
N SER A 44 3.99 -8.76 -6.81
CA SER A 44 3.39 -7.88 -7.82
C SER A 44 4.16 -6.56 -7.96
N PHE A 45 4.17 -6.02 -9.18
CA PHE A 45 4.75 -4.71 -9.45
C PHE A 45 4.07 -3.62 -8.61
N THR A 46 2.73 -3.64 -8.53
CA THR A 46 1.93 -2.71 -7.74
C THR A 46 2.38 -2.68 -6.28
N TYR A 47 2.55 -3.84 -5.64
CA TYR A 47 3.04 -3.90 -4.26
C TYR A 47 4.43 -3.28 -4.10
N ARG A 48 5.38 -3.62 -4.99
CA ARG A 48 6.75 -3.09 -4.91
C ARG A 48 6.78 -1.58 -5.13
N SER A 49 5.97 -1.09 -6.07
CA SER A 49 5.79 0.34 -6.33
C SER A 49 5.23 1.05 -5.10
N LEU A 50 4.17 0.50 -4.50
CA LEU A 50 3.56 1.02 -3.28
C LEU A 50 4.55 1.08 -2.10
N VAL A 51 5.37 0.03 -1.90
CA VAL A 51 6.42 0.03 -0.88
C VAL A 51 7.41 1.16 -1.13
N ASN A 52 7.85 1.36 -2.37
CA ASN A 52 8.74 2.46 -2.71
C ASN A 52 8.08 3.83 -2.49
N GLN A 53 6.81 4.00 -2.85
CA GLN A 53 6.05 5.23 -2.57
C GLN A 53 6.00 5.51 -1.06
N TYR A 54 5.64 4.51 -0.26
CA TYR A 54 5.58 4.62 1.21
C TYR A 54 6.94 4.98 1.83
N LEU A 55 8.02 4.36 1.38
CA LEU A 55 9.36 4.63 1.92
C LEU A 55 9.87 6.05 1.58
N ASN A 56 9.33 6.67 0.53
CA ASN A 56 9.69 8.02 0.09
C ASN A 56 8.64 9.10 0.43
N SER A 57 7.48 8.72 0.98
CA SER A 57 6.45 9.67 1.39
C SER A 57 6.75 10.27 2.77
N GLU A 58 5.99 11.29 3.17
CA GLU A 58 6.05 11.84 4.54
C GLU A 58 5.20 11.06 5.55
N TYR A 59 4.33 10.14 5.09
CA TYR A 59 3.39 9.31 5.87
C TYR A 59 3.91 8.69 7.17
#